data_AF-A0A445JFP9-F1
#
_entry.id   AF-A0A445JFP9-F1
#
_cell.length_a   1.000
_cell.length_b   1.000
_cell.length_c   1.000
_cell.angle_alpha   90.00
_cell.angle_beta   90.00
_cell.angle_gamma   90.00
#
_symmetry.space_group_name_H-M   'P 1'
#
loop_
_entity.id
_entity.type
_entity.pdbx_description
1 polymer ?
#
loop_
_entity_poly.entity_id
_entity_poly.type
_entity_poly.pdbx_seq_one_letter_code
_entity_poly.pdbx_strand_id
1 'polypeptide(L)'
;MALSFNTSNSLYTLWLVPLELLESLKDAAHTFFSLPPEKKAVYCTGILSNGKYNSAEHRTRATNTKARVSVPVFILPMATEKIGPLPEVVKNDGLAQYREILIKDYMKNYSANALDGKKFDFARINSA
;
A
#
# COMPACT_ATOMS: atom_id res chain seq x y z
N MET A 1 -16.86 18.47 8.48
CA MET A 1 -16.10 17.92 7.34
C MET A 1 -14.63 18.06 7.72
N ALA A 2 -13.89 16.96 7.90
CA ALA A 2 -12.48 17.04 8.29
C ALA A 2 -11.63 16.67 7.07
N LEU A 3 -11.13 17.69 6.38
CA LEU A 3 -9.96 17.61 5.51
C LEU A 3 -8.74 17.74 6.43
N SER A 4 -7.78 16.82 6.38
CA SER A 4 -6.50 17.01 7.10
C SER A 4 -5.41 17.41 6.13
N PHE A 5 -4.99 18.66 6.21
CA PHE A 5 -3.64 19.10 5.84
C PHE A 5 -2.71 18.85 7.03
N ASN A 6 -1.48 18.41 6.76
CA ASN A 6 -0.42 18.19 7.76
C ASN A 6 0.07 19.52 8.35
N THR A 7 0.21 19.57 9.67
CA THR A 7 1.12 20.50 10.36
C THR A 7 1.85 19.77 11.48
N SER A 8 3.17 19.72 11.39
CA SER A 8 4.07 19.25 12.45
C SER A 8 4.21 20.36 13.49
N ASN A 9 3.98 20.03 14.75
CA ASN A 9 4.60 20.70 15.90
C ASN A 9 4.90 19.62 16.94
N SER A 10 6.19 19.36 17.10
CA SER A 10 6.74 18.35 18.01
C SER A 10 6.56 18.77 19.47
N LEU A 11 5.80 17.99 20.24
CA LEU A 11 5.96 17.84 21.68
C LEU A 11 5.78 16.36 22.03
N TYR A 12 6.77 15.80 22.73
CA TYR A 12 6.96 14.41 23.12
C TYR A 12 5.66 13.63 23.39
N THR A 13 5.37 12.63 22.55
CA THR A 13 4.41 11.56 22.86
C THR A 13 4.82 10.28 22.13
N LEU A 14 6.08 9.84 22.33
CA LEU A 14 6.42 8.43 22.18
C LEU A 14 6.02 7.76 23.51
N TRP A 15 4.72 7.69 23.80
CA TRP A 15 4.26 6.78 24.84
C TRP A 15 4.66 5.39 24.38
N LEU A 16 5.45 4.74 25.23
CA LEU A 16 5.97 3.40 25.10
C LEU A 16 4.96 2.51 24.37
N VAL A 17 5.21 2.26 23.09
CA VAL A 17 4.51 1.20 22.36
C VAL A 17 4.81 -0.07 23.16
N PRO A 18 3.80 -0.76 23.72
CA PRO A 18 4.04 -1.95 24.52
C PRO A 18 4.90 -2.94 23.73
N LEU A 19 5.92 -3.52 24.37
CA LEU A 19 6.82 -4.46 23.69
C LEU A 19 6.03 -5.61 23.05
N GLU A 20 4.96 -6.06 23.71
CA GLU A 20 4.00 -7.04 23.21
C GLU A 20 3.35 -6.62 21.89
N LEU A 21 3.03 -5.33 21.70
CA LEU A 21 2.51 -4.83 20.44
C LEU A 21 3.58 -4.86 19.35
N LEU A 22 4.83 -4.52 19.69
CA LEU A 22 5.95 -4.59 18.75
C LEU A 22 6.25 -6.04 18.33
N GLU A 23 6.19 -6.99 19.26
CA GLU A 23 6.32 -8.41 18.96
C GLU A 23 5.16 -8.94 18.13
N SER A 24 3.92 -8.58 18.47
CA SER A 24 2.74 -8.94 17.68
C SER A 24 2.83 -8.39 16.25
N LEU A 25 3.32 -7.15 16.07
CA LEU A 25 3.56 -6.57 14.74
C LEU A 25 4.65 -7.33 13.97
N LYS A 26 5.73 -7.73 14.65
CA LYS A 26 6.80 -8.54 14.08
C LYS A 26 6.27 -9.90 13.62
N ASP A 27 5.47 -10.57 14.44
CA ASP A 27 4.89 -11.89 14.11
C ASP A 27 3.88 -11.80 12.98
N ALA A 28 3.05 -10.75 12.98
CA ALA A 28 2.13 -10.48 11.88
C ALA A 28 2.87 -10.24 10.56
N ALA A 29 3.96 -9.46 10.59
CA ALA A 29 4.81 -9.25 9.42
C ALA A 29 5.45 -10.56 8.94
N HIS A 30 6.06 -11.34 9.83
CA HIS A 30 6.65 -12.64 9.48
C HIS A 30 5.61 -13.59 8.86
N THR A 31 4.45 -13.71 9.49
CA THR A 31 3.34 -14.55 8.98
C THR A 31 2.94 -14.12 7.58
N PHE A 32 2.78 -12.82 7.35
CA PHE A 32 2.43 -12.26 6.05
C PHE A 32 3.48 -12.58 4.96
N PHE A 33 4.76 -12.34 5.23
CA PHE A 33 5.81 -12.56 4.24
C PHE A 33 6.08 -14.04 3.94
N SER A 34 5.82 -14.92 4.91
CA SER A 34 5.88 -16.38 4.76
C SER A 34 4.72 -16.96 3.94
N LEU A 35 3.69 -16.18 3.62
CA LEU A 35 2.61 -16.65 2.74
C LEU A 35 3.15 -16.98 1.34
N PRO A 36 2.58 -18.00 0.66
CA PRO A 36 2.94 -18.33 -0.71
C PRO A 36 2.49 -17.22 -1.68
N PRO A 37 3.13 -17.06 -2.85
CA PRO A 37 2.88 -15.96 -3.80
C PRO A 37 1.40 -15.77 -4.15
N GLU A 38 0.64 -16.85 -4.28
CA GLU A 38 -0.79 -16.83 -4.64
C GLU A 38 -1.64 -16.20 -3.52
N LYS A 39 -1.27 -16.44 -2.25
CA LYS A 39 -1.94 -15.84 -1.09
C LYS A 39 -1.51 -14.40 -0.84
N LYS A 40 -0.27 -14.05 -1.17
CA LYS A 40 0.22 -12.66 -1.11
C LYS A 40 -0.42 -11.80 -2.19
N ALA A 41 -0.70 -12.36 -3.36
CA ALA A 41 -1.32 -11.67 -4.48
C ALA A 41 -2.63 -10.94 -4.13
N VAL A 42 -3.41 -11.46 -3.16
CA VAL A 42 -4.65 -10.84 -2.65
C VAL A 42 -4.38 -9.50 -1.94
N TYR A 43 -3.21 -9.36 -1.32
CA TYR A 43 -2.76 -8.13 -0.66
C TYR A 43 -1.91 -7.25 -1.57
N CYS A 44 -1.56 -7.77 -2.75
CA CYS A 44 -0.73 -7.09 -3.71
C CYS A 44 -1.55 -6.07 -4.51
N THR A 45 -0.96 -4.89 -4.65
CA THR A 45 -1.48 -3.75 -5.42
C THR A 45 -1.90 -4.15 -6.83
N GLY A 46 -2.87 -3.43 -7.40
CA GLY A 46 -3.49 -3.77 -8.69
C GLY A 46 -2.52 -4.04 -9.84
N ILE A 47 -1.30 -3.50 -9.79
CA ILE A 47 -0.26 -3.78 -10.79
C ILE A 47 0.24 -5.25 -10.72
N LEU A 48 0.58 -5.74 -9.52
CA LEU A 48 1.12 -7.10 -9.32
C LEU A 48 0.10 -8.19 -9.65
N SER A 49 -1.16 -7.93 -9.36
CA SER A 49 -2.29 -8.83 -9.64
C SER A 49 -2.84 -8.68 -11.06
N ASN A 50 -2.17 -7.93 -11.93
CA ASN A 50 -2.61 -7.65 -13.30
C ASN A 50 -4.03 -7.06 -13.38
N GLY A 51 -4.46 -6.32 -12.37
CA GLY A 51 -5.77 -5.67 -12.28
C GLY A 51 -6.87 -6.52 -11.64
N LYS A 52 -6.57 -7.76 -11.20
CA LYS A 52 -7.57 -8.64 -10.58
C LYS A 52 -8.02 -8.19 -9.20
N TYR A 53 -7.10 -7.64 -8.41
CA TYR A 53 -7.39 -7.20 -7.06
C TYR A 53 -7.25 -5.69 -6.94
N ASN A 54 -8.31 -5.06 -6.44
CA ASN A 54 -8.30 -3.64 -6.12
C ASN A 54 -7.79 -3.45 -4.68
N SER A 55 -6.93 -2.46 -4.48
CA SER A 55 -6.57 -2.04 -3.13
C SER A 55 -7.79 -1.49 -2.40
N ALA A 56 -8.00 -1.91 -1.15
CA ALA A 56 -9.08 -1.38 -0.34
C ALA A 56 -8.87 0.12 -0.04
N GLU A 57 -9.88 0.92 -0.33
CA GLU A 57 -9.96 2.31 0.15
C GLU A 57 -10.42 2.31 1.60
N HIS A 58 -9.67 2.98 2.47
CA HIS A 58 -10.02 3.14 3.87
C HIS A 58 -9.97 4.61 4.24
N ARG A 59 -10.96 5.06 5.03
CA ARG A 59 -11.00 6.40 5.61
C ARG A 59 -11.25 6.29 7.10
N THR A 60 -10.59 7.14 7.87
CA THR A 60 -10.89 7.30 9.29
C THR A 60 -11.88 8.45 9.46
N ARG A 61 -12.92 8.24 10.27
CA ARG A 61 -13.87 9.30 10.61
C ARG A 61 -13.44 9.92 11.94
N ALA A 62 -13.24 11.23 11.97
CA ALA A 62 -13.07 11.95 13.23
C ALA A 62 -14.39 11.94 14.02
N THR A 63 -14.30 11.70 15.34
CA THR A 63 -15.44 11.76 16.26
C THR A 63 -15.09 12.65 17.43
N ASN A 64 -16.05 13.45 17.90
CA ASN A 64 -15.81 14.41 18.98
C ASN A 64 -15.91 13.79 20.39
N THR A 65 -16.07 12.46 20.48
CA THR A 65 -16.36 11.75 21.74
C THR A 65 -15.14 11.13 22.38
N LYS A 66 -14.16 10.66 21.59
CA LYS A 66 -12.94 10.02 22.07
C LYS A 66 -11.79 10.27 21.10
N ALA A 67 -10.62 10.58 21.65
CA ALA A 67 -9.37 10.55 20.90
C ALA A 67 -9.06 9.10 20.47
N ARG A 68 -8.52 8.94 19.26
CA ARG A 68 -8.04 7.66 18.73
C ARG A 68 -6.65 7.87 18.16
N VAL A 69 -5.74 6.95 18.45
CA VAL A 69 -4.39 6.90 17.89
C VAL A 69 -4.26 5.58 17.14
N SER A 70 -3.69 5.62 15.94
CA SER A 70 -3.38 4.45 15.13
C SER A 70 -1.99 4.60 14.54
N VAL A 71 -1.21 3.52 14.51
CA VAL A 71 0.13 3.48 13.94
C VAL A 71 0.09 2.61 12.68
N PRO A 72 0.03 3.19 11.48
CA PRO A 72 0.08 2.40 10.26
C PRO A 72 1.50 1.90 10.00
N VAL A 73 1.61 0.64 9.58
CA VAL A 73 2.87 0.05 9.11
C VAL A 73 2.75 -0.18 7.61
N PHE A 74 3.67 0.38 6.84
CA PHE A 74 3.73 0.22 5.40
C PHE A 74 4.93 -0.62 5.01
N ILE A 75 4.66 -1.68 4.26
CA ILE A 75 5.67 -2.56 3.67
C ILE A 75 5.71 -2.24 2.17
N LEU A 76 6.87 -1.83 1.69
CA LEU A 76 7.10 -1.49 0.28
C LEU A 76 8.46 -2.04 -0.15
N PRO A 77 8.62 -2.48 -1.42
CA PRO A 77 9.95 -2.79 -1.96
C PRO A 77 10.83 -1.53 -2.02
N MET A 78 12.14 -1.72 -2.22
CA MET A 78 13.07 -0.58 -2.33
C MET A 78 12.72 0.29 -3.54
N ALA A 79 13.01 1.59 -3.47
CA ALA A 79 12.68 2.55 -4.52
C ALA A 79 13.34 2.24 -5.89
N THR A 80 14.45 1.50 -5.87
CA THR A 80 15.20 1.03 -7.04
C THR A 80 14.65 -0.25 -7.64
N GLU A 81 13.80 -0.97 -6.90
CA GLU A 81 13.17 -2.19 -7.40
C GLU A 81 12.07 -1.86 -8.39
N LYS A 82 11.85 -2.82 -9.28
CA LYS A 82 10.78 -2.74 -10.26
C LYS A 82 9.58 -3.56 -9.82
N ILE A 83 8.40 -3.11 -10.20
CA ILE A 83 7.14 -3.82 -10.03
C ILE A 83 6.41 -3.91 -11.35
N GLY A 84 5.77 -5.05 -11.59
CA GLY A 84 4.94 -5.33 -12.74
C GLY A 84 4.02 -6.53 -12.44
N PRO A 85 3.14 -6.91 -13.36
CA PRO A 85 2.31 -8.09 -13.19
C PRO A 85 3.13 -9.36 -12.92
N LEU A 86 2.70 -10.18 -11.96
CA LEU A 86 3.35 -11.45 -11.67
C LEU A 86 3.29 -12.37 -12.91
N PRO A 87 4.40 -13.02 -13.30
CA PRO A 87 4.45 -13.86 -14.51
C PRO A 87 3.38 -14.95 -14.54
N GLU A 88 3.08 -15.57 -13.39
CA GLU A 88 2.06 -16.62 -13.27
C GLU A 88 0.66 -16.06 -13.54
N VAL A 89 0.40 -14.83 -13.11
CA VAL A 89 -0.88 -14.14 -13.35
C VAL A 89 -1.02 -13.77 -14.81
N VAL A 90 0.03 -13.25 -15.44
CA VAL A 90 0.03 -12.92 -16.89
C VAL A 90 -0.18 -14.18 -17.73
N LYS A 91 0.46 -15.30 -17.38
CA LYS A 91 0.28 -16.58 -18.08
C LYS A 91 -1.17 -17.05 -18.02
N ASN A 92 -1.83 -16.89 -16.87
CA ASN A 92 -3.24 -17.26 -16.70
C ASN A 92 -4.20 -16.30 -17.43
N ASP A 93 -3.85 -15.02 -17.53
CA ASP A 93 -4.68 -14.00 -18.19
C ASP A 93 -4.47 -13.93 -19.71
N GLY A 94 -3.36 -14.49 -20.20
CA GLY A 94 -2.97 -14.43 -21.61
C GLY A 94 -2.39 -13.08 -22.05
N LEU A 95 -2.47 -12.03 -21.23
CA LEU A 95 -1.91 -10.71 -21.54
C LEU A 95 -1.56 -9.89 -20.28
N ALA A 96 -0.50 -9.09 -20.39
CA ALA A 96 -0.13 -8.13 -19.37
C ALA A 96 -0.91 -6.82 -19.56
N GLN A 97 -1.56 -6.34 -18.51
CA GLN A 97 -2.31 -5.08 -18.52
C GLN A 97 -1.45 -3.88 -18.10
N TYR A 98 -0.40 -4.14 -17.30
CA TYR A 98 0.50 -3.12 -16.77
C TYR A 98 1.95 -3.40 -17.18
N ARG A 99 2.71 -2.33 -17.41
CA ARG A 99 4.14 -2.40 -17.68
C ARG A 99 4.93 -2.42 -16.38
N GLU A 100 6.15 -2.92 -16.48
CA GLU A 100 7.11 -2.84 -15.39
C GLU A 100 7.53 -1.39 -15.13
N ILE A 101 7.47 -0.94 -13.88
CA ILE A 101 7.81 0.41 -13.44
C ILE A 101 8.70 0.37 -12.19
N LEU A 102 9.48 1.42 -11.94
CA LEU A 102 10.20 1.56 -10.67
C LEU A 102 9.25 1.93 -9.53
N ILE A 103 9.52 1.42 -8.33
CA ILE A 103 8.81 1.83 -7.12
C ILE A 103 8.90 3.35 -6.90
N LYS A 104 10.05 3.97 -7.21
CA LYS A 104 10.20 5.43 -7.18
C LYS A 104 9.11 6.15 -7.98
N ASP A 105 8.84 5.70 -9.20
CA ASP A 105 7.88 6.36 -10.10
C ASP A 105 6.45 6.10 -9.64
N TYR A 106 6.18 4.88 -9.15
CA TYR A 106 4.95 4.56 -8.45
C TYR A 106 4.68 5.51 -7.27
N MET A 107 5.66 5.71 -6.38
CA MET A 107 5.52 6.56 -5.20
C MET A 107 5.35 8.04 -5.55
N LYS A 108 6.03 8.50 -6.61
CA LYS A 108 5.86 9.85 -7.15
C LYS A 108 4.43 10.07 -7.65
N ASN A 109 3.90 9.13 -8.43
CA ASN A 109 2.53 9.21 -8.93
C ASN A 109 1.49 9.11 -7.79
N TYR A 110 1.72 8.20 -6.84
CA TYR A 110 0.86 8.02 -5.66
C TYR A 110 0.75 9.32 -4.85
N SER A 111 1.88 9.96 -4.57
CA SER A 111 1.91 11.21 -3.79
C SER A 111 1.26 12.38 -4.53
N ALA A 112 1.45 12.47 -5.85
CA ALA A 112 0.87 13.52 -6.68
C ALA A 112 -0.67 13.44 -6.79
N ASN A 113 -1.23 12.22 -6.70
CA ASN A 113 -2.67 11.96 -6.85
C ASN A 113 -3.33 11.51 -5.54
N ALA A 114 -2.77 11.87 -4.38
CA ALA A 114 -3.17 11.32 -3.08
C ALA A 114 -4.65 11.52 -2.72
N LEU A 115 -5.33 12.50 -3.33
CA LEU A 115 -6.75 12.82 -3.11
C LEU A 115 -7.70 12.15 -4.12
N ASP A 116 -7.18 11.65 -5.24
CA ASP A 116 -7.98 11.13 -6.36
C ASP A 116 -8.20 9.61 -6.31
N GLY A 117 -7.83 9.00 -5.18
CA GLY A 117 -7.81 7.56 -5.02
C GLY A 117 -6.60 6.91 -5.69
N LYS A 118 -6.43 5.61 -5.47
CA LYS A 118 -5.33 4.85 -6.08
C LYS A 118 -5.64 4.60 -7.56
N LYS A 119 -4.92 5.29 -8.45
CA LYS A 119 -4.97 5.07 -9.90
C LYS A 119 -3.65 4.52 -10.42
N PHE A 120 -3.72 3.53 -11.30
CA PHE A 120 -2.55 2.88 -11.91
C PHE A 120 -2.47 3.12 -13.43
N ASP A 121 -3.26 4.08 -13.96
CA ASP A 121 -3.36 4.36 -15.41
C ASP A 121 -2.01 4.74 -16.02
N PHE A 122 -1.17 5.41 -15.23
CA PHE A 122 0.19 5.75 -15.64
C PHE A 122 1.03 4.53 -16.00
N ALA A 123 0.73 3.34 -15.44
CA ALA A 123 1.47 2.10 -15.66
C ALA A 123 0.77 1.13 -16.63
N ARG A 124 -0.43 1.45 -17.11
CA ARG A 124 -1.20 0.57 -18.00
C ARG A 124 -0.58 0.60 -19.41
N ILE A 125 -0.57 -0.56 -20.09
CA ILE A 125 0.10 -0.73 -21.41
C ILE A 125 -0.71 -0.09 -22.55
N ASN A 126 -2.03 0.01 -22.41
CA ASN A 126 -2.94 0.54 -23.43
C ASN A 126 -3.57 1.90 -23.05
N SER A 127 -2.86 2.73 -22.28
CA SER A 127 -3.34 4.08 -21.97
C SER A 127 -3.21 4.96 -23.22
N ALA A 128 -4.33 5.14 -23.93
CA ALA A 128 -4.54 6.22 -24.89
C ALA A 128 -5.00 7.49 -24.15
#